data_AF-A0A533Z6V3-F1
#
_entry.id   AF-A0A533Z6V3-F1
#
_cell.length_a   1.000
_cell.length_b   1.000
_cell.length_c   1.000
_cell.angle_alpha   90.00
_cell.angle_beta   90.00
_cell.angle_gamma   90.00
#
_symmetry.space_group_name_H-M   'P 1'
#
loop_
_entity.id
_entity.type
_entity.pdbx_description
1 polymer ?
#
loop_
_entity_poly.entity_id
_entity_poly.type
_entity_poly.pdbx_seq_one_letter_code
_entity_poly.pdbx_strand_id
1 'polypeptide(L)'
;MLRQLFLFLQLVVSARPGLDDIVDGDVNVRQYEQIASGKIIQTGANSHVEFSLGWEAYIRLEENSMAVLESADRKMVAVRIDSGSALIEVSGINKGSRIVVTAGNLKTAIDSKGIYRFSADTAQILRGKLKTFDKSIEVGDGWQLTNSAGAYQRSKLAMDIEPQFKHFMGGPKAGFVNAVVGEANVRLHQQVEIGKSVETGPASHVELLLTPGTFFRLGEKSTVVLEADTLKNSVVRMVSGDALLECDVFDLQLSMRVGVGPRKVKIGSTGLYRFTSNTASILDGVLAIDLQDNGKGYRVGKGRQITAGVDKYDEAALVVSSEPDELDRWSAQRSYELATANFMAQYGNARPNFFLFQTQSPNDAAWMFSPSLNGFTFLPRHRYDSYYKHTFVPLIALLPPPPPMQMIPIMPPFPNGDQRPPVLSERTSGPPSAPPPAEPPPAAPAPAPPSAPSPEPQ
;
A
#
# COMPACT_ATOMS: atom_id res chain seq x y z
N MET A 1 5.97 0.52 38.10
CA MET A 1 6.18 1.15 36.77
C MET A 1 7.46 0.70 36.06
N LEU A 2 8.60 0.53 36.73
CA LEU A 2 9.87 0.11 36.10
C LEU A 2 9.86 -1.30 35.45
N ARG A 3 8.97 -2.21 35.89
CA ARG A 3 8.81 -3.55 35.31
C ARG A 3 8.07 -3.58 33.96
N GLN A 4 7.24 -2.57 33.64
CA GLN A 4 6.61 -2.46 32.31
C GLN A 4 7.56 -1.84 31.28
N LEU A 5 8.49 -1.00 31.71
CA LEU A 5 9.49 -0.37 30.85
C LEU A 5 10.54 -1.38 30.32
N PHE A 6 10.81 -2.45 31.07
CA PHE A 6 11.74 -3.52 30.66
C PHE A 6 11.12 -4.51 29.65
N LEU A 7 9.78 -4.59 29.58
CA LEU A 7 9.07 -5.44 28.60
C LEU A 7 9.10 -4.85 27.19
N PHE A 8 9.10 -3.52 27.06
CA PHE A 8 9.13 -2.85 25.74
C PHE A 8 10.53 -2.83 25.11
N LEU A 9 11.62 -2.81 25.90
CA LEU A 9 12.98 -2.80 25.36
C LEU A 9 13.49 -4.18 24.91
N GLN A 10 12.74 -5.25 25.19
CA GLN A 10 13.00 -6.60 24.64
C GLN A 10 12.20 -6.93 23.38
N LEU A 11 11.34 -6.04 22.86
CA LEU A 11 10.61 -6.33 21.61
C LEU A 11 11.47 -6.29 20.33
N VAL A 12 12.76 -5.95 20.44
CA VAL A 12 13.76 -6.13 19.36
C VAL A 12 14.47 -7.51 19.46
N VAL A 13 14.06 -8.37 20.40
CA VAL A 13 14.61 -9.73 20.58
C VAL A 13 13.58 -10.76 20.07
N SER A 14 13.82 -11.30 18.87
CA SER A 14 13.05 -12.37 18.19
C SER A 14 11.67 -12.68 18.81
N ALA A 15 10.62 -12.01 18.32
CA ALA A 15 9.26 -12.33 18.74
C ALA A 15 9.05 -13.85 18.67
N ARG A 16 8.54 -14.42 19.77
CA ARG A 16 8.17 -15.84 19.79
C ARG A 16 7.06 -16.04 18.76
N PRO A 17 7.07 -17.13 17.98
CA PRO A 17 5.96 -17.43 17.09
C PRO A 17 4.64 -17.41 17.89
N GLY A 18 3.60 -16.86 17.29
CA GLY A 18 2.26 -16.71 17.87
C GLY A 18 1.97 -15.39 18.58
N LEU A 19 2.85 -14.37 18.54
CA LEU A 19 2.47 -13.05 19.06
C LEU A 19 1.58 -12.31 18.06
N ASP A 20 0.34 -11.99 18.45
CA ASP A 20 -0.59 -11.17 17.67
C ASP A 20 -0.10 -9.72 17.63
N ASP A 21 0.12 -9.17 16.43
CA ASP A 21 0.64 -7.80 16.25
C ASP A 21 -0.49 -6.83 15.90
N ILE A 22 -1.34 -7.23 14.95
CA ILE A 22 -2.46 -6.42 14.46
C ILE A 22 -3.74 -7.25 14.49
N VAL A 23 -4.78 -6.65 15.05
CA VAL A 23 -6.11 -7.24 15.15
C VAL A 23 -7.14 -6.18 14.76
N ASP A 24 -7.95 -6.47 13.75
CA ASP A 24 -9.04 -5.60 13.30
C ASP A 24 -10.33 -6.39 13.04
N GLY A 25 -11.47 -5.80 13.40
CA GLY A 25 -12.80 -6.40 13.20
C GLY A 25 -13.22 -7.47 14.21
N ASP A 26 -14.15 -8.32 13.77
CA ASP A 26 -14.71 -9.45 14.52
C ASP A 26 -13.75 -10.65 14.47
N VAL A 27 -12.98 -10.83 15.54
CA VAL A 27 -11.95 -11.87 15.64
C VAL A 27 -11.99 -12.53 17.03
N ASN A 28 -11.45 -13.74 17.13
CA ASN A 28 -11.41 -14.50 18.39
C ASN A 28 -10.08 -14.36 19.18
N VAL A 29 -9.23 -13.43 18.78
CA VAL A 29 -7.93 -13.11 19.43
C VAL A 29 -7.88 -11.63 19.83
N ARG A 30 -6.92 -11.28 20.68
CA ARG A 30 -6.69 -9.88 21.09
C ARG A 30 -5.33 -9.41 20.60
N GLN A 31 -5.23 -8.12 20.28
CA GLN A 31 -3.93 -7.52 19.96
C GLN A 31 -2.92 -7.77 21.10
N TYR A 32 -1.70 -8.18 20.73
CA TYR A 32 -0.62 -8.57 21.64
C TYR A 32 -0.88 -9.84 22.47
N GLU A 33 -1.89 -10.63 22.12
CA GLU A 33 -2.06 -11.95 22.68
C GLU A 33 -0.95 -12.91 22.17
N GLN A 34 -0.47 -13.78 23.06
CA GLN A 34 0.41 -14.87 22.68
C GLN A 34 -0.44 -16.11 22.39
N ILE A 35 -0.63 -16.40 21.11
CA ILE A 35 -1.27 -17.61 20.60
C ILE A 35 -0.45 -18.83 21.02
N ALA A 36 -1.12 -19.77 21.70
CA ALA A 36 -0.57 -21.09 22.01
C ALA A 36 -0.74 -22.05 20.82
N SER A 37 0.18 -23.01 20.68
CA SER A 37 0.03 -24.04 19.66
C SER A 37 -1.29 -24.81 19.82
N GLY A 38 -1.99 -25.05 18.71
CA GLY A 38 -3.30 -25.67 18.67
C GLY A 38 -4.48 -24.70 18.86
N LYS A 39 -4.26 -23.44 19.24
CA LYS A 39 -5.33 -22.44 19.27
C LYS A 39 -5.79 -22.13 17.84
N ILE A 40 -7.11 -22.14 17.64
CA ILE A 40 -7.75 -21.70 16.40
C ILE A 40 -7.85 -20.17 16.42
N ILE A 41 -7.40 -19.54 15.34
CA ILE A 41 -7.56 -18.11 15.08
C ILE A 41 -8.58 -17.96 13.96
N GLN A 42 -9.56 -17.10 14.16
CA GLN A 42 -10.68 -16.91 13.23
C GLN A 42 -10.97 -15.43 13.01
N THR A 43 -11.21 -15.06 11.76
CA THR A 43 -11.68 -13.75 11.31
C THR A 43 -13.11 -13.85 10.80
N GLY A 44 -13.94 -12.84 11.12
CA GLY A 44 -15.26 -12.63 10.51
C GLY A 44 -15.17 -11.87 9.20
N ALA A 45 -16.30 -11.36 8.73
CA ALA A 45 -16.37 -10.47 7.57
C ALA A 45 -15.65 -9.14 7.88
N ASN A 46 -14.95 -8.56 6.90
CA ASN A 46 -14.21 -7.31 7.05
C ASN A 46 -13.22 -7.28 8.22
N SER A 47 -12.68 -8.45 8.59
CA SER A 47 -11.83 -8.62 9.77
C SER A 47 -10.49 -9.24 9.39
N HIS A 48 -9.43 -8.85 10.09
CA HIS A 48 -8.06 -9.25 9.78
C HIS A 48 -7.26 -9.50 11.06
N VAL A 49 -6.35 -10.47 11.01
CA VAL A 49 -5.40 -10.75 12.10
C VAL A 49 -4.01 -10.92 11.50
N GLU A 50 -3.01 -10.27 12.09
CA GLU A 50 -1.59 -10.53 11.87
C GLU A 50 -0.97 -11.11 13.13
N PHE A 51 -0.23 -12.21 12.97
CA PHE A 51 0.61 -12.72 14.05
C PHE A 51 1.98 -13.19 13.57
N SER A 52 2.96 -13.06 14.46
CA SER A 52 4.34 -13.42 14.19
C SER A 52 4.52 -14.93 14.04
N LEU A 53 5.29 -15.35 13.05
CA LEU A 53 5.80 -16.71 12.91
C LEU A 53 7.26 -16.83 13.39
N GLY A 54 7.81 -15.80 14.04
CA GLY A 54 9.23 -15.68 14.36
C GLY A 54 10.09 -15.29 13.14
N TRP A 55 11.38 -15.05 13.34
CA TRP A 55 12.37 -14.70 12.30
C TRP A 55 12.03 -13.51 11.36
N GLU A 56 11.25 -12.52 11.78
CA GLU A 56 10.72 -11.49 10.85
C GLU A 56 9.79 -12.09 9.77
N ALA A 57 9.12 -13.18 10.13
CA ALA A 57 8.03 -13.75 9.38
C ALA A 57 6.69 -13.51 10.09
N TYR A 58 5.67 -13.25 9.30
CA TYR A 58 4.33 -12.91 9.75
C TYR A 58 3.33 -13.66 8.87
N ILE A 59 2.24 -14.08 9.49
CA ILE A 59 1.05 -14.53 8.77
C ILE A 59 -0.06 -13.54 9.04
N ARG A 60 -0.82 -13.27 7.99
CA ARG A 60 -1.97 -12.39 8.01
C ARG A 60 -3.16 -13.16 7.45
N LEU A 61 -4.19 -13.31 8.28
CA LEU A 61 -5.46 -13.93 7.86
C LEU A 61 -6.34 -12.87 7.20
N GLU A 62 -6.89 -13.22 6.04
CA GLU A 62 -7.92 -12.42 5.36
C GLU A 62 -9.27 -12.60 6.08
N GLU A 63 -10.34 -12.03 5.54
CA GLU A 63 -11.67 -12.18 6.16
C GLU A 63 -12.17 -13.62 6.07
N ASN A 64 -13.11 -14.00 6.94
CA ASN A 64 -13.74 -15.33 6.95
C ASN A 64 -12.73 -16.49 6.92
N SER A 65 -11.56 -16.28 7.52
CA SER A 65 -10.43 -17.19 7.48
C SER A 65 -10.21 -17.85 8.83
N MET A 66 -9.72 -19.07 8.80
CA MET A 66 -9.42 -19.86 9.99
C MET A 66 -8.05 -20.50 9.86
N ALA A 67 -7.21 -20.31 10.87
CA ALA A 67 -5.90 -20.95 10.92
C ALA A 67 -5.57 -21.48 12.32
N VAL A 68 -4.63 -22.41 12.37
CA VAL A 68 -4.09 -23.00 13.59
C VAL A 68 -2.58 -22.91 13.56
N LEU A 69 -1.99 -22.32 14.60
CA LEU A 69 -0.55 -22.43 14.84
C LEU A 69 -0.28 -23.84 15.38
N GLU A 70 0.12 -24.78 14.54
CA GLU A 70 0.35 -26.18 14.94
C GLU A 70 1.64 -26.36 15.74
N SER A 71 2.68 -25.59 15.41
CA SER A 71 3.98 -25.63 16.08
C SER A 71 4.59 -24.25 16.16
N ALA A 72 5.09 -23.88 17.34
CA ALA A 72 5.89 -22.68 17.59
C ALA A 72 7.40 -22.98 17.78
N ASP A 73 7.87 -24.14 17.29
CA ASP A 73 9.28 -24.55 17.43
C ASP A 73 10.25 -23.61 16.68
N ARG A 74 11.38 -23.28 17.33
CA ARG A 74 12.40 -22.35 16.82
C ARG A 74 13.21 -22.83 15.61
N LYS A 75 12.98 -24.04 15.11
CA LYS A 75 13.52 -24.55 13.85
C LYS A 75 12.41 -24.88 12.86
N MET A 76 11.19 -25.08 13.35
CA MET A 76 10.06 -25.49 12.53
C MET A 76 8.75 -24.94 13.09
N VAL A 77 8.38 -23.76 12.61
CA VAL A 77 7.03 -23.23 12.83
C VAL A 77 6.10 -23.89 11.83
N ALA A 78 4.93 -24.33 12.29
CA ALA A 78 3.93 -24.96 11.44
C ALA A 78 2.59 -24.27 11.62
N VAL A 79 1.94 -23.94 10.51
CA VAL A 79 0.61 -23.35 10.48
C VAL A 79 -0.27 -24.14 9.52
N ARG A 80 -1.52 -24.34 9.92
CA ARG A 80 -2.57 -24.92 9.07
C ARG A 80 -3.66 -23.89 8.82
N ILE A 81 -4.04 -23.71 7.57
CA ILE A 81 -5.13 -22.84 7.11
C ILE A 81 -6.31 -23.76 6.79
N ASP A 82 -7.36 -23.63 7.59
CA ASP A 82 -8.53 -24.51 7.54
C ASP A 82 -9.60 -23.98 6.60
N SER A 83 -9.75 -22.66 6.53
CA SER A 83 -10.66 -21.98 5.60
C SER A 83 -10.16 -20.57 5.28
N GLY A 84 -10.68 -20.02 4.18
CA GLY A 84 -10.32 -18.69 3.70
C GLY A 84 -8.92 -18.63 3.12
N SER A 85 -8.23 -17.52 3.36
CA SER A 85 -6.95 -17.19 2.77
C SER A 85 -5.99 -16.59 3.80
N ALA A 86 -4.69 -16.79 3.59
CA ALA A 86 -3.67 -16.15 4.38
C ALA A 86 -2.51 -15.68 3.52
N LEU A 87 -1.94 -14.53 3.86
CA LEU A 87 -0.66 -14.08 3.33
C LEU A 87 0.43 -14.40 4.35
N ILE A 88 1.54 -14.97 3.88
CA ILE A 88 2.74 -15.20 4.69
C ILE A 88 3.86 -14.37 4.08
N GLU A 89 4.39 -13.46 4.90
CA GLU A 89 5.56 -12.66 4.58
C GLU A 89 6.75 -13.19 5.37
N VAL A 90 7.88 -13.36 4.70
CA VAL A 90 9.14 -13.79 5.31
C VAL A 90 10.22 -12.79 4.92
N SER A 91 10.48 -11.81 5.79
CA SER A 91 11.55 -10.82 5.60
C SER A 91 12.91 -11.34 6.06
N GLY A 92 12.91 -12.30 6.97
CA GLY A 92 14.08 -13.03 7.46
C GLY A 92 13.75 -14.50 7.72
N ILE A 93 14.77 -15.36 7.65
CA ILE A 93 14.68 -16.72 8.19
C ILE A 93 16.07 -17.22 8.53
N ASN A 94 16.22 -17.85 9.69
CA ASN A 94 17.51 -18.39 10.11
C ASN A 94 17.87 -19.62 9.27
N LYS A 95 19.17 -19.80 8.99
CA LYS A 95 19.66 -20.99 8.28
C LYS A 95 19.27 -22.26 9.04
N GLY A 96 18.59 -23.17 8.35
CA GLY A 96 18.11 -24.43 8.92
C GLY A 96 16.77 -24.33 9.66
N SER A 97 16.20 -23.13 9.79
CA SER A 97 14.80 -22.94 10.19
C SER A 97 13.89 -23.00 8.96
N ARG A 98 12.62 -23.34 9.19
CA ARG A 98 11.58 -23.37 8.15
C ARG A 98 10.20 -23.08 8.71
N ILE A 99 9.33 -22.60 7.83
CA ILE A 99 7.89 -22.48 8.08
C ILE A 99 7.19 -23.53 7.24
N VAL A 100 6.40 -24.39 7.89
CA VAL A 100 5.56 -25.40 7.24
C VAL A 100 4.14 -24.86 7.16
N VAL A 101 3.56 -24.89 5.97
CA VAL A 101 2.21 -24.39 5.73
C VAL A 101 1.37 -25.51 5.15
N THR A 102 0.26 -25.80 5.82
CA THR A 102 -0.76 -26.74 5.35
C THR A 102 -2.02 -25.94 4.96
N ALA A 103 -2.52 -26.09 3.75
CA ALA A 103 -3.74 -25.44 3.27
C ALA A 103 -4.54 -26.42 2.39
N GLY A 104 -5.64 -26.96 2.91
CA GLY A 104 -6.28 -28.13 2.30
C GLY A 104 -5.33 -29.32 2.20
N ASN A 105 -5.19 -29.90 1.01
CA ASN A 105 -4.26 -30.98 0.66
C ASN A 105 -2.84 -30.48 0.36
N LEU A 106 -2.65 -29.16 0.27
CA LEU A 106 -1.34 -28.58 0.00
C LEU A 106 -0.52 -28.52 1.29
N LYS A 107 0.65 -29.18 1.31
CA LYS A 107 1.63 -29.06 2.40
C LYS A 107 2.98 -28.62 1.83
N THR A 108 3.47 -27.47 2.29
CA THR A 108 4.65 -26.80 1.75
C THR A 108 5.62 -26.36 2.84
N ALA A 109 6.84 -26.03 2.43
CA ALA A 109 7.88 -25.48 3.28
C ALA A 109 8.45 -24.19 2.66
N ILE A 110 8.57 -23.17 3.50
CA ILE A 110 9.26 -21.91 3.22
C ILE A 110 10.60 -21.93 3.95
N ASP A 111 11.67 -22.02 3.18
CA ASP A 111 13.06 -22.08 3.68
C ASP A 111 13.85 -20.77 3.43
N SER A 112 13.21 -19.77 2.81
CA SER A 112 13.86 -18.52 2.40
C SER A 112 12.90 -17.34 2.48
N LYS A 113 13.44 -16.13 2.33
CA LYS A 113 12.63 -14.90 2.24
C LYS A 113 11.65 -14.97 1.06
N GLY A 114 10.48 -14.36 1.23
CA GLY A 114 9.44 -14.35 0.20
C GLY A 114 8.11 -13.82 0.70
N ILE A 115 7.15 -13.75 -0.22
CA ILE A 115 5.76 -13.39 0.03
C ILE A 115 4.89 -14.43 -0.67
N TYR A 116 3.98 -15.03 0.08
CA TYR A 116 3.20 -16.17 -0.36
C TYR A 116 1.75 -15.95 0.04
N ARG A 117 0.80 -16.18 -0.86
CA ARG A 117 -0.64 -16.24 -0.52
C ARG A 117 -1.09 -17.70 -0.57
N PHE A 118 -1.77 -18.14 0.48
CA PHE A 118 -2.32 -19.49 0.59
C PHE A 118 -3.83 -19.41 0.67
N SER A 119 -4.49 -20.35 0.01
CA SER A 119 -5.91 -20.65 0.13
C SER A 119 -6.11 -22.16 0.00
N ALA A 120 -7.34 -22.65 0.08
CA ALA A 120 -7.62 -24.07 -0.04
C ALA A 120 -6.91 -24.68 -1.26
N ASP A 121 -6.07 -25.68 -0.99
CA ASP A 121 -5.29 -26.43 -1.98
C ASP A 121 -4.31 -25.62 -2.83
N THR A 122 -4.11 -24.33 -2.56
CA THR A 122 -3.40 -23.42 -3.47
C THR A 122 -2.40 -22.53 -2.74
N ALA A 123 -1.24 -22.30 -3.35
CA ALA A 123 -0.27 -21.30 -2.96
C ALA A 123 0.17 -20.46 -4.15
N GLN A 124 0.09 -19.14 -4.02
CA GLN A 124 0.60 -18.16 -4.97
C GLN A 124 1.95 -17.64 -4.45
N ILE A 125 2.99 -17.77 -5.27
CA ILE A 125 4.35 -17.31 -4.96
C ILE A 125 4.52 -15.92 -5.56
N LEU A 126 4.19 -14.91 -4.75
CA LEU A 126 4.31 -13.50 -5.14
C LEU A 126 5.78 -13.09 -5.24
N ARG A 127 6.59 -13.60 -4.32
CA ARG A 127 8.05 -13.43 -4.31
C ARG A 127 8.71 -14.57 -3.55
N GLY A 128 9.89 -14.99 -3.97
CA GLY A 128 10.69 -16.02 -3.30
C GLY A 128 10.42 -17.43 -3.81
N LYS A 129 10.79 -18.43 -3.00
CA LYS A 129 10.73 -19.84 -3.39
C LYS A 129 9.87 -20.63 -2.42
N LEU A 130 9.05 -21.51 -2.97
CA LEU A 130 8.21 -22.42 -2.20
C LEU A 130 8.51 -23.86 -2.62
N LYS A 131 8.62 -24.75 -1.63
CA LYS A 131 8.80 -26.18 -1.86
C LYS A 131 7.62 -26.96 -1.33
N THR A 132 7.24 -28.05 -1.98
CA THR A 132 6.38 -29.04 -1.35
C THR A 132 7.11 -29.69 -0.18
N PHE A 133 6.37 -30.15 0.84
CA PHE A 133 6.98 -30.67 2.06
C PHE A 133 7.81 -31.94 1.82
N ASP A 134 7.36 -32.78 0.90
CA ASP A 134 8.07 -33.96 0.38
C ASP A 134 9.27 -33.59 -0.53
N LYS A 135 9.46 -32.31 -0.83
CA LYS A 135 10.48 -31.75 -1.72
C LYS A 135 10.40 -32.24 -3.16
N SER A 136 9.27 -32.80 -3.60
CA SER A 136 9.07 -33.23 -4.98
C SER A 136 9.03 -32.05 -5.95
N ILE A 137 8.60 -30.87 -5.49
CA ILE A 137 8.41 -29.67 -6.32
C ILE A 137 8.98 -28.43 -5.64
N GLU A 138 9.70 -27.62 -6.41
CA GLU A 138 10.08 -26.24 -6.08
C GLU A 138 9.48 -25.30 -7.14
N VAL A 139 8.89 -24.20 -6.68
CA VAL A 139 8.29 -23.15 -7.52
C VAL A 139 8.76 -21.78 -7.03
N GLY A 140 9.02 -20.85 -7.95
CA GLY A 140 9.51 -19.50 -7.66
C GLY A 140 8.48 -18.41 -7.95
N ASP A 141 8.93 -17.16 -7.87
CA ASP A 141 8.19 -15.93 -8.16
C ASP A 141 7.33 -16.01 -9.42
N GLY A 142 6.10 -15.50 -9.36
CA GLY A 142 5.23 -15.41 -10.54
C GLY A 142 4.43 -16.68 -10.82
N TRP A 143 4.40 -17.64 -9.90
CA TRP A 143 3.72 -18.93 -10.10
C TRP A 143 2.72 -19.22 -9.00
N GLN A 144 1.72 -20.03 -9.36
CA GLN A 144 0.79 -20.68 -8.46
C GLN A 144 1.08 -22.18 -8.45
N LEU A 145 1.04 -22.77 -7.26
CA LEU A 145 1.10 -24.20 -7.01
C LEU A 145 -0.25 -24.64 -6.44
N THR A 146 -0.90 -25.62 -7.08
CA THR A 146 -2.18 -26.18 -6.64
C THR A 146 -2.03 -27.68 -6.39
N ASN A 147 -2.66 -28.23 -5.36
CA ASN A 147 -2.76 -29.67 -5.11
C ASN A 147 -4.21 -30.14 -5.30
N SER A 148 -4.48 -30.81 -6.42
CA SER A 148 -5.79 -31.40 -6.69
C SER A 148 -5.72 -32.91 -6.44
N ALA A 149 -6.35 -33.38 -5.37
CA ALA A 149 -6.45 -34.81 -5.02
C ALA A 149 -5.09 -35.54 -4.95
N GLY A 150 -4.06 -34.86 -4.44
CA GLY A 150 -2.71 -35.42 -4.28
C GLY A 150 -1.77 -35.17 -5.46
N ALA A 151 -2.26 -34.58 -6.55
CA ALA A 151 -1.45 -34.20 -7.70
C ALA A 151 -1.14 -32.70 -7.69
N TYR A 152 0.14 -32.36 -7.79
CA TYR A 152 0.59 -30.97 -7.85
C TYR A 152 0.56 -30.43 -9.29
N GLN A 153 0.01 -29.23 -9.46
CA GLN A 153 -0.01 -28.49 -10.72
C GLN A 153 0.61 -27.11 -10.53
N ARG A 154 1.25 -26.59 -11.59
CA ARG A 154 1.86 -25.26 -11.59
C ARG A 154 1.24 -24.43 -12.72
N SER A 155 0.85 -23.19 -12.42
CA SER A 155 0.41 -22.22 -13.40
C SER A 155 1.13 -20.90 -13.19
N LYS A 156 1.38 -20.13 -14.25
CA LYS A 156 1.91 -18.77 -14.11
C LYS A 156 0.80 -17.86 -13.60
N LEU A 157 1.14 -17.01 -12.65
CA LEU A 157 0.32 -15.89 -12.25
C LEU A 157 0.43 -14.80 -13.31
N ALA A 158 -0.67 -14.07 -13.52
CA ALA A 158 -0.66 -12.80 -14.26
C ALA A 158 -0.04 -11.70 -13.37
N MET A 159 1.20 -11.93 -12.91
CA MET A 159 1.99 -10.92 -12.23
C MET A 159 2.92 -10.30 -13.26
N ASP A 160 2.46 -9.21 -13.87
CA ASP A 160 3.39 -8.30 -14.52
C ASP A 160 4.37 -7.80 -13.45
N ILE A 161 5.65 -8.06 -13.70
CA ILE A 161 6.77 -7.79 -12.81
C ILE A 161 6.65 -6.38 -12.25
N GLU A 162 6.90 -6.23 -10.94
CA GLU A 162 7.02 -4.96 -10.23
C GLU A 162 7.57 -3.88 -11.19
N PRO A 163 6.81 -2.79 -11.46
CA PRO A 163 7.33 -1.70 -12.27
C PRO A 163 8.70 -1.33 -11.70
N GLN A 164 9.72 -1.16 -12.55
CA GLN A 164 11.05 -0.75 -12.09
C GLN A 164 10.93 0.65 -11.46
N PHE A 165 10.65 0.72 -10.15
CA PHE A 165 10.28 1.93 -9.42
C PHE A 165 11.45 2.90 -9.22
N LYS A 166 12.62 2.63 -9.83
CA LYS A 166 13.71 3.60 -9.94
C LYS A 166 13.26 4.95 -10.54
N HIS A 167 12.11 5.00 -11.23
CA HIS A 167 11.54 6.24 -11.78
C HIS A 167 10.41 6.88 -10.95
N PHE A 168 9.92 6.26 -9.88
CA PHE A 168 8.77 6.77 -9.11
C PHE A 168 9.16 7.09 -7.67
N MET A 169 10.04 8.06 -7.45
CA MET A 169 10.33 8.60 -6.10
C MET A 169 9.14 9.36 -5.46
N GLY A 170 7.91 9.21 -5.98
CA GLY A 170 6.71 9.93 -5.51
C GLY A 170 5.37 9.20 -5.70
N GLY A 171 5.37 7.89 -6.03
CA GLY A 171 4.15 7.13 -6.33
C GLY A 171 3.65 7.27 -7.78
N PRO A 172 2.60 6.54 -8.17
CA PRO A 172 2.00 6.59 -9.51
C PRO A 172 1.41 7.98 -9.81
N LYS A 173 1.45 8.38 -11.09
CA LYS A 173 0.77 9.60 -11.58
C LYS A 173 -0.72 9.33 -11.74
N ALA A 174 -1.52 10.38 -11.84
CA ALA A 174 -2.93 10.22 -12.13
C ALA A 174 -3.12 9.53 -13.50
N GLY A 175 -4.08 8.61 -13.59
CA GLY A 175 -4.28 7.75 -14.76
C GLY A 175 -3.46 6.46 -14.76
N PHE A 176 -2.75 6.13 -13.68
CA PHE A 176 -2.11 4.81 -13.57
C PHE A 176 -3.16 3.71 -13.39
N VAL A 177 -3.05 2.63 -14.17
CA VAL A 177 -3.99 1.50 -14.15
C VAL A 177 -3.65 0.53 -13.02
N ASN A 178 -4.54 0.43 -12.04
CA ASN A 178 -4.36 -0.37 -10.83
C ASN A 178 -5.04 -1.74 -10.86
N ALA A 179 -6.11 -1.87 -11.64
CA ALA A 179 -6.82 -3.13 -11.83
C ALA A 179 -7.47 -3.13 -13.23
N VAL A 180 -7.49 -4.32 -13.85
CA VAL A 180 -8.20 -4.59 -15.10
C VAL A 180 -8.90 -5.94 -14.97
N VAL A 181 -10.19 -5.97 -15.25
CA VAL A 181 -11.00 -7.20 -15.35
C VAL A 181 -11.70 -7.18 -16.70
N GLY A 182 -11.68 -8.32 -17.41
CA GLY A 182 -12.31 -8.42 -18.73
C GLY A 182 -11.52 -7.71 -19.84
N GLU A 183 -12.23 -7.35 -20.92
CA GLU A 183 -11.66 -6.70 -22.09
C GLU A 183 -11.53 -5.19 -21.86
N ALA A 184 -10.32 -4.67 -22.01
CA ALA A 184 -10.05 -3.23 -21.97
C ALA A 184 -8.91 -2.87 -22.95
N ASN A 185 -8.88 -1.61 -23.39
CA ASN A 185 -7.79 -1.10 -24.25
C ASN A 185 -6.52 -0.71 -23.48
N VAL A 186 -6.49 -0.94 -22.17
CA VAL A 186 -5.35 -0.71 -21.28
C VAL A 186 -4.96 -1.99 -20.55
N ARG A 187 -3.73 -2.02 -20.02
CA ARG A 187 -3.20 -3.14 -19.23
C ARG A 187 -2.92 -2.71 -17.81
N LEU A 188 -2.91 -3.69 -16.91
CA LEU A 188 -2.44 -3.50 -15.54
C LEU A 188 -1.05 -2.83 -15.55
N HIS A 189 -0.84 -1.87 -14.63
CA HIS A 189 0.37 -1.05 -14.48
C HIS A 189 0.69 -0.10 -15.63
N GLN A 190 -0.20 0.02 -16.62
CA GLN A 190 -0.05 1.02 -17.66
C GLN A 190 -0.30 2.42 -17.09
N GLN A 191 0.54 3.38 -17.47
CA GLN A 191 0.23 4.80 -17.32
C GLN A 191 -0.59 5.26 -18.53
N VAL A 192 -1.81 5.75 -18.30
CA VAL A 192 -2.62 6.34 -19.36
C VAL A 192 -2.00 7.67 -19.80
N GLU A 193 -1.88 7.86 -21.11
CA GLU A 193 -1.43 9.12 -21.70
C GLU A 193 -2.58 10.14 -21.74
N ILE A 194 -2.25 11.42 -21.54
CA ILE A 194 -3.22 12.51 -21.67
C ILE A 194 -3.85 12.51 -23.07
N GLY A 195 -5.17 12.67 -23.12
CA GLY A 195 -5.95 12.70 -24.35
C GLY A 195 -6.29 11.31 -24.92
N LYS A 196 -5.75 10.23 -24.35
CA LYS A 196 -6.14 8.86 -24.72
C LYS A 196 -7.37 8.42 -23.94
N SER A 197 -8.21 7.63 -24.60
CA SER A 197 -9.36 6.98 -24.00
C SER A 197 -8.94 5.70 -23.26
N VAL A 198 -9.59 5.44 -22.14
CA VAL A 198 -9.67 4.12 -21.51
C VAL A 198 -11.08 3.58 -21.77
N GLU A 199 -11.15 2.40 -22.35
CA GLU A 199 -12.37 1.76 -22.83
C GLU A 199 -12.50 0.37 -22.21
N THR A 200 -13.71 0.06 -21.73
CA THR A 200 -14.07 -1.26 -21.18
C THR A 200 -15.10 -1.96 -22.08
N GLY A 201 -14.96 -3.27 -22.23
CA GLY A 201 -15.93 -4.14 -22.91
C GLY A 201 -17.13 -4.52 -22.02
N PRO A 202 -17.97 -5.47 -22.49
CA PRO A 202 -18.99 -6.11 -21.66
C PRO A 202 -18.36 -6.86 -20.46
N ALA A 203 -19.02 -6.86 -19.30
CA ALA A 203 -18.54 -7.53 -18.08
C ALA A 203 -17.07 -7.22 -17.75
N SER A 204 -16.65 -5.97 -17.96
CA SER A 204 -15.26 -5.54 -17.86
C SER A 204 -15.15 -4.28 -17.00
N HIS A 205 -14.04 -4.15 -16.30
CA HIS A 205 -13.78 -3.09 -15.33
C HIS A 205 -12.33 -2.63 -15.34
N VAL A 206 -12.10 -1.35 -15.07
CA VAL A 206 -10.77 -0.75 -14.93
C VAL A 206 -10.73 0.20 -13.74
N GLU A 207 -9.69 0.11 -12.91
CA GLU A 207 -9.43 1.06 -11.83
C GLU A 207 -8.22 1.93 -12.20
N LEU A 208 -8.42 3.24 -12.19
CA LEU A 208 -7.37 4.25 -12.35
C LEU A 208 -7.07 4.92 -11.01
N LEU A 209 -5.79 5.15 -10.74
CA LEU A 209 -5.36 5.96 -9.61
C LEU A 209 -5.34 7.43 -10.02
N LEU A 210 -5.85 8.32 -9.18
CA LEU A 210 -5.75 9.76 -9.40
C LEU A 210 -4.77 10.37 -8.40
N THR A 211 -5.24 11.14 -7.42
CA THR A 211 -4.44 11.57 -6.28
C THR A 211 -4.36 10.46 -5.22
N PRO A 212 -3.35 10.45 -4.33
CA PRO A 212 -3.27 9.49 -3.24
C PRO A 212 -4.59 9.34 -2.48
N GLY A 213 -5.08 8.10 -2.38
CA GLY A 213 -6.39 7.82 -1.77
C GLY A 213 -7.58 8.18 -2.67
N THR A 214 -7.42 8.24 -3.99
CA THR A 214 -8.54 8.38 -4.92
C THR A 214 -8.49 7.36 -6.04
N PHE A 215 -9.58 6.61 -6.14
CA PHE A 215 -9.77 5.51 -7.09
C PHE A 215 -10.91 5.86 -8.05
N PHE A 216 -10.64 5.78 -9.34
CA PHE A 216 -11.63 5.98 -10.40
C PHE A 216 -11.91 4.67 -11.12
N ARG A 217 -13.10 4.13 -10.90
CA ARG A 217 -13.52 2.77 -11.27
C ARG A 217 -14.53 2.83 -12.41
N LEU A 218 -14.17 2.24 -13.55
CA LEU A 218 -15.02 2.18 -14.74
C LEU A 218 -15.91 0.94 -14.72
N GLY A 219 -17.19 1.13 -15.03
CA GLY A 219 -18.14 0.05 -15.32
C GLY A 219 -17.90 -0.59 -16.69
N GLU A 220 -18.77 -1.53 -17.06
CA GLU A 220 -18.75 -2.12 -18.41
C GLU A 220 -19.17 -1.09 -19.48
N LYS A 221 -18.65 -1.25 -20.70
CA LYS A 221 -18.98 -0.39 -21.86
C LYS A 221 -18.76 1.11 -21.59
N SER A 222 -17.81 1.43 -20.73
CA SER A 222 -17.47 2.79 -20.32
C SER A 222 -16.29 3.30 -21.14
N THR A 223 -16.31 4.61 -21.40
CA THR A 223 -15.19 5.32 -22.01
C THR A 223 -14.89 6.57 -21.20
N VAL A 224 -13.64 6.72 -20.78
CA VAL A 224 -13.14 7.93 -20.10
C VAL A 224 -11.90 8.45 -20.82
N VAL A 225 -11.70 9.76 -20.83
CA VAL A 225 -10.46 10.40 -21.29
C VAL A 225 -9.76 11.07 -20.12
N LEU A 226 -8.45 10.84 -19.97
CA LEU A 226 -7.60 11.57 -19.04
C LEU A 226 -7.19 12.90 -19.70
N GLU A 227 -7.66 14.03 -19.17
CA GLU A 227 -7.36 15.36 -19.73
C GLU A 227 -6.17 16.05 -19.05
N ALA A 228 -5.87 15.69 -17.80
CA ALA A 228 -4.70 16.16 -17.06
C ALA A 228 -4.30 15.13 -16.00
N ASP A 229 -3.00 14.90 -15.84
CA ASP A 229 -2.43 13.82 -15.03
C ASP A 229 -1.54 14.31 -13.86
N THR A 230 -1.55 15.62 -13.60
CA THR A 230 -0.67 16.21 -12.58
C THR A 230 -1.26 16.06 -11.18
N LEU A 231 -0.40 15.91 -10.18
CA LEU A 231 -0.82 15.76 -8.78
C LEU A 231 -1.69 16.93 -8.28
N LYS A 232 -1.36 18.17 -8.68
CA LYS A 232 -2.11 19.39 -8.31
C LYS A 232 -3.36 19.62 -9.16
N ASN A 233 -3.47 18.92 -10.28
CA ASN A 233 -4.55 19.09 -11.25
C ASN A 233 -4.72 17.79 -12.06
N SER A 234 -5.58 16.92 -11.54
CA SER A 234 -6.01 15.71 -12.22
C SER A 234 -7.42 15.92 -12.78
N VAL A 235 -7.60 15.62 -14.06
CA VAL A 235 -8.89 15.79 -14.75
C VAL A 235 -9.21 14.57 -15.58
N VAL A 236 -10.36 13.96 -15.30
CA VAL A 236 -10.94 12.88 -16.11
C VAL A 236 -12.26 13.33 -16.71
N ARG A 237 -12.62 12.86 -17.90
CA ARG A 237 -13.91 13.14 -18.53
C ARG A 237 -14.59 11.84 -18.95
N MET A 238 -15.81 11.65 -18.49
CA MET A 238 -16.68 10.58 -18.98
C MET A 238 -17.15 10.90 -20.40
N VAL A 239 -16.96 9.94 -21.30
CA VAL A 239 -17.48 9.99 -22.68
C VAL A 239 -18.75 9.16 -22.79
N SER A 240 -18.75 7.95 -22.22
CA SER A 240 -19.92 7.06 -22.18
C SER A 240 -19.84 6.09 -21.00
N GLY A 241 -20.96 5.46 -20.68
CA GLY A 241 -21.10 4.52 -19.56
C GLY A 241 -21.02 5.20 -18.20
N ASP A 242 -20.64 4.42 -17.21
CA ASP A 242 -20.66 4.78 -15.80
C ASP A 242 -19.27 4.62 -15.16
N ALA A 243 -19.00 5.47 -14.17
CA ALA A 243 -17.84 5.35 -13.31
C ALA A 243 -18.16 5.69 -11.86
N LEU A 244 -17.45 5.05 -10.92
CA LEU A 244 -17.43 5.41 -9.51
C LEU A 244 -16.08 6.07 -9.18
N LEU A 245 -16.13 7.14 -8.41
CA LEU A 245 -14.96 7.78 -7.81
C LEU A 245 -15.07 7.64 -6.29
N GLU A 246 -14.15 6.87 -5.71
CA GLU A 246 -13.97 6.78 -4.27
C GLU A 246 -12.81 7.69 -3.87
N CYS A 247 -13.11 8.69 -3.03
CA CYS A 247 -12.14 9.67 -2.51
C CYS A 247 -12.00 9.46 -1.00
N ASP A 248 -10.92 8.79 -0.62
CA ASP A 248 -10.64 8.39 0.75
C ASP A 248 -9.87 9.46 1.53
N VAL A 249 -9.02 10.20 0.83
CA VAL A 249 -8.28 11.34 1.41
C VAL A 249 -8.45 12.56 0.51
N PHE A 250 -8.87 13.66 1.13
CA PHE A 250 -9.10 14.93 0.45
C PHE A 250 -8.07 15.96 0.88
N ASP A 251 -7.37 16.54 -0.09
CA ASP A 251 -6.46 17.66 0.12
C ASP A 251 -6.85 18.84 -0.79
N LEU A 252 -6.94 20.05 -0.20
CA LEU A 252 -7.34 21.26 -0.92
C LEU A 252 -6.33 21.69 -2.00
N GLN A 253 -5.06 21.29 -1.85
CA GLN A 253 -3.96 21.56 -2.79
C GLN A 253 -3.95 20.56 -3.95
N LEU A 254 -4.56 19.39 -3.79
CA LEU A 254 -4.64 18.33 -4.79
C LEU A 254 -6.00 18.37 -5.50
N SER A 255 -6.13 19.30 -6.46
CA SER A 255 -7.41 19.48 -7.15
C SER A 255 -7.69 18.33 -8.12
N MET A 256 -8.83 17.66 -7.89
CA MET A 256 -9.39 16.69 -8.83
C MET A 256 -10.68 17.19 -9.44
N ARG A 257 -10.82 17.01 -10.74
CA ARG A 257 -12.03 17.39 -11.46
C ARG A 257 -12.53 16.27 -12.38
N VAL A 258 -13.85 16.16 -12.49
CA VAL A 258 -14.51 15.25 -13.40
C VAL A 258 -15.34 16.05 -14.41
N GLY A 259 -15.21 15.74 -15.69
CA GLY A 259 -16.03 16.32 -16.74
C GLY A 259 -17.44 15.74 -16.72
N VAL A 260 -18.45 16.60 -16.62
CA VAL A 260 -19.88 16.28 -16.64
C VAL A 260 -20.54 17.20 -17.66
N GLY A 261 -20.91 16.64 -18.82
CA GLY A 261 -21.32 17.37 -20.00
C GLY A 261 -20.24 18.35 -20.47
N PRO A 262 -20.58 19.62 -20.77
CA PRO A 262 -19.60 20.61 -21.23
C PRO A 262 -18.73 21.18 -20.10
N ARG A 263 -19.02 20.85 -18.84
CA ARG A 263 -18.43 21.48 -17.66
C ARG A 263 -17.61 20.48 -16.85
N LYS A 264 -16.89 21.00 -15.86
CA LYS A 264 -16.12 20.20 -14.90
C LYS A 264 -16.63 20.49 -13.50
N VAL A 265 -16.69 19.45 -12.67
CA VAL A 265 -16.96 19.57 -11.25
C VAL A 265 -15.72 19.20 -10.46
N LYS A 266 -15.49 19.86 -9.33
CA LYS A 266 -14.38 19.58 -8.43
C LYS A 266 -14.86 18.67 -7.29
N ILE A 267 -14.07 17.65 -6.97
CA ILE A 267 -14.28 16.87 -5.75
C ILE A 267 -13.97 17.78 -4.55
N GLY A 268 -14.94 17.98 -3.67
CA GLY A 268 -14.90 18.97 -2.59
C GLY A 268 -14.74 18.41 -1.18
N SER A 269 -14.82 17.09 -1.03
CA SER A 269 -14.53 16.33 0.20
C SER A 269 -14.25 14.87 -0.12
N THR A 270 -13.88 14.09 0.90
CA THR A 270 -13.95 12.63 0.85
C THR A 270 -15.38 12.17 0.59
N GLY A 271 -15.54 10.97 0.03
CA GLY A 271 -16.85 10.37 -0.28
C GLY A 271 -16.85 9.49 -1.52
N LEU A 272 -18.04 9.01 -1.87
CA LEU A 272 -18.30 8.19 -3.06
C LEU A 272 -19.21 8.95 -4.03
N TYR A 273 -18.77 9.02 -5.28
CA TYR A 273 -19.45 9.75 -6.34
C TYR A 273 -19.63 8.83 -7.55
N ARG A 274 -20.78 8.91 -8.22
CA ARG A 274 -21.03 8.21 -9.48
C ARG A 274 -21.17 9.21 -10.62
N PHE A 275 -20.54 8.92 -11.74
CA PHE A 275 -20.50 9.79 -12.90
C PHE A 275 -20.97 9.04 -14.15
N THR A 276 -21.74 9.74 -14.96
CA THR A 276 -21.96 9.41 -16.37
C THR A 276 -21.39 10.54 -17.23
N SER A 277 -21.57 10.49 -18.55
CA SER A 277 -21.19 11.61 -19.42
C SER A 277 -21.92 12.92 -19.09
N ASN A 278 -23.13 12.86 -18.52
CA ASN A 278 -23.97 14.05 -18.29
C ASN A 278 -24.46 14.22 -16.85
N THR A 279 -24.24 13.26 -15.97
CA THR A 279 -24.69 13.34 -14.57
C THR A 279 -23.57 13.08 -13.58
N ALA A 280 -23.70 13.66 -12.39
CA ALA A 280 -22.93 13.26 -11.22
C ALA A 280 -23.87 13.06 -10.02
N SER A 281 -23.83 11.87 -9.44
CA SER A 281 -24.58 11.48 -8.27
C SER A 281 -23.66 11.46 -7.06
N ILE A 282 -24.03 12.16 -6.00
CA ILE A 282 -23.25 12.26 -4.76
C ILE A 282 -23.82 11.26 -3.75
N LEU A 283 -23.26 10.05 -3.70
CA LEU A 283 -23.66 9.02 -2.73
C LEU A 283 -23.16 9.40 -1.34
N ASP A 284 -21.96 9.95 -1.27
CA ASP A 284 -21.39 10.59 -0.08
C ASP A 284 -20.44 11.74 -0.48
N GLY A 285 -20.23 12.68 0.44
CA GLY A 285 -19.33 13.81 0.22
C GLY A 285 -19.98 15.04 -0.42
N VAL A 286 -19.17 15.84 -1.12
CA VAL A 286 -19.52 17.17 -1.64
C VAL A 286 -18.81 17.42 -2.97
N LEU A 287 -19.55 17.85 -3.98
CA LEU A 287 -19.00 18.46 -5.20
C LEU A 287 -18.95 19.98 -5.06
N ALA A 288 -17.86 20.59 -5.51
CA ALA A 288 -17.72 22.03 -5.69
C ALA A 288 -17.81 22.38 -7.18
N ILE A 289 -18.68 23.33 -7.51
CA ILE A 289 -18.98 23.73 -8.88
C ILE A 289 -18.56 25.19 -9.05
N ASP A 290 -17.59 25.43 -9.93
CA ASP A 290 -17.18 26.76 -10.32
C ASP A 290 -18.10 27.29 -11.44
N LEU A 291 -18.56 28.53 -11.32
CA LEU A 291 -19.31 29.22 -12.37
C LEU A 291 -18.33 30.01 -13.24
N GLN A 292 -18.44 29.90 -14.57
CA GLN A 292 -17.50 30.55 -15.50
C GLN A 292 -17.63 32.09 -15.55
N ASP A 293 -18.77 32.66 -15.14
CA ASP A 293 -19.10 34.09 -15.33
C ASP A 293 -19.06 34.94 -14.03
N ASN A 294 -17.97 34.88 -13.26
CA ASN A 294 -17.80 35.64 -11.99
C ASN A 294 -18.84 35.37 -10.87
N GLY A 295 -19.75 34.41 -11.07
CA GLY A 295 -20.62 33.92 -9.99
C GLY A 295 -19.79 33.18 -8.94
N LYS A 296 -20.09 33.40 -7.65
CA LYS A 296 -19.54 32.53 -6.60
C LYS A 296 -19.99 31.09 -6.89
N GLY A 297 -19.02 30.18 -6.99
CA GLY A 297 -19.32 28.75 -7.12
C GLY A 297 -20.20 28.25 -5.98
N TYR A 298 -20.83 27.09 -6.17
CA TYR A 298 -21.72 26.48 -5.19
C TYR A 298 -21.30 25.03 -4.91
N ARG A 299 -21.85 24.47 -3.83
CA ARG A 299 -21.56 23.12 -3.36
C ARG A 299 -22.83 22.27 -3.38
N VAL A 300 -22.70 21.03 -3.83
CA VAL A 300 -23.78 20.04 -3.82
C VAL A 300 -23.33 18.84 -3.00
N GLY A 301 -24.09 18.50 -1.97
CA GLY A 301 -23.76 17.44 -1.03
C GLY A 301 -24.43 16.10 -1.35
N LYS A 302 -24.17 15.12 -0.48
CA LYS A 302 -24.79 13.80 -0.42
C LYS A 302 -26.30 13.79 -0.71
N GLY A 303 -26.75 12.73 -1.39
CA GLY A 303 -28.16 12.43 -1.66
C GLY A 303 -28.73 13.27 -2.79
N ARG A 304 -27.86 13.88 -3.60
CA ARG A 304 -28.23 14.75 -4.73
C ARG A 304 -27.59 14.22 -6.01
N GLN A 305 -28.25 14.52 -7.12
CA GLN A 305 -27.72 14.33 -8.46
C GLN A 305 -27.72 15.66 -9.17
N ILE A 306 -26.62 15.96 -9.86
CA ILE A 306 -26.56 17.05 -10.83
C ILE A 306 -26.61 16.49 -12.24
N THR A 307 -27.31 17.18 -13.13
CA THR A 307 -27.38 16.90 -14.56
C THR A 307 -26.91 18.12 -15.34
N ALA A 308 -26.07 17.90 -16.35
CA ALA A 308 -25.58 18.97 -17.21
C ALA A 308 -26.73 19.68 -17.94
N GLY A 309 -26.95 20.96 -17.60
CA GLY A 309 -27.82 21.87 -18.33
C GLY A 309 -27.02 22.87 -19.16
N VAL A 310 -27.73 23.74 -19.87
CA VAL A 310 -27.13 24.76 -20.76
C VAL A 310 -26.32 25.78 -19.95
N ASP A 311 -26.94 26.42 -18.96
CA ASP A 311 -26.33 27.54 -18.21
C ASP A 311 -25.86 27.17 -16.79
N LYS A 312 -26.37 26.07 -16.24
CA LYS A 312 -26.01 25.54 -14.91
C LYS A 312 -26.28 24.05 -14.86
N TYR A 313 -25.89 23.40 -13.76
CA TYR A 313 -26.38 22.06 -13.49
C TYR A 313 -27.78 22.12 -12.88
N ASP A 314 -28.65 21.23 -13.35
CA ASP A 314 -29.94 20.98 -12.69
C ASP A 314 -29.73 19.99 -11.55
N GLU A 315 -30.29 20.31 -10.38
CA GLU A 315 -30.07 19.53 -9.16
C GLU A 315 -31.37 18.83 -8.74
N ALA A 316 -31.30 17.52 -8.55
CA ALA A 316 -32.42 16.68 -8.12
C ALA A 316 -32.03 15.84 -6.90
N ALA A 317 -33.04 15.32 -6.20
CA ALA A 317 -32.81 14.29 -5.20
C ALA A 317 -32.28 13.04 -5.90
N LEU A 318 -31.25 12.42 -5.34
CA LEU A 318 -30.71 11.18 -5.87
C LEU A 318 -31.70 10.04 -5.58
N VAL A 319 -32.10 9.34 -6.64
CA VAL A 319 -32.86 8.08 -6.52
C VAL A 319 -31.83 6.95 -6.55
N VAL A 320 -31.58 6.35 -5.39
CA VAL A 320 -30.67 5.22 -5.25
C VAL A 320 -31.47 3.93 -5.37
N SER A 321 -31.02 3.00 -6.21
CA SER A 321 -31.55 1.63 -6.25
C SER A 321 -31.35 0.96 -4.89
N SER A 322 -32.33 0.16 -4.43
CA SER A 322 -32.15 -0.65 -3.23
C SER A 322 -31.13 -1.78 -3.43
N GLU A 323 -30.95 -2.22 -4.67
CA GLU A 323 -30.02 -3.28 -5.05
C GLU A 323 -28.77 -2.66 -5.67
N PRO A 324 -27.56 -2.96 -5.15
CA PRO A 324 -26.31 -2.54 -5.75
C PRO A 324 -26.13 -3.22 -7.12
N ASP A 325 -25.63 -2.49 -8.10
CA ASP A 325 -25.33 -3.07 -9.40
C ASP A 325 -23.95 -3.75 -9.43
N GLU A 326 -23.52 -4.17 -10.62
CA GLU A 326 -22.23 -4.84 -10.80
C GLU A 326 -21.04 -3.92 -10.49
N LEU A 327 -21.08 -2.66 -10.92
CA LEU A 327 -20.02 -1.68 -10.65
C LEU A 327 -19.95 -1.35 -9.16
N ASP A 328 -21.09 -1.27 -8.46
CA ASP A 328 -21.15 -1.10 -7.01
C ASP A 328 -20.51 -2.29 -6.28
N ARG A 329 -20.86 -3.53 -6.68
CA ARG A 329 -20.30 -4.76 -6.11
C ARG A 329 -18.79 -4.88 -6.35
N TRP A 330 -18.36 -4.64 -7.59
CA TRP A 330 -16.93 -4.67 -7.94
C TRP A 330 -16.15 -3.59 -7.19
N SER A 331 -16.73 -2.41 -7.02
CA SER A 331 -16.11 -1.33 -6.26
C SER A 331 -15.97 -1.67 -4.78
N ALA A 332 -17.00 -2.26 -4.16
CA ALA A 332 -16.91 -2.74 -2.78
C ALA A 332 -15.80 -3.80 -2.62
N GLN A 333 -15.75 -4.77 -3.53
CA GLN A 333 -14.70 -5.79 -3.57
C GLN A 333 -13.30 -5.17 -3.73
N ARG A 334 -13.16 -4.15 -4.59
CA ARG A 334 -11.90 -3.42 -4.76
C ARG A 334 -11.48 -2.67 -3.50
N SER A 335 -12.39 -2.00 -2.81
CA SER A 335 -12.09 -1.33 -1.53
C SER A 335 -11.64 -2.33 -0.47
N TYR A 336 -12.27 -3.52 -0.42
CA TYR A 336 -11.85 -4.61 0.44
C TYR A 336 -10.43 -5.09 0.12
N GLU A 337 -10.13 -5.32 -1.17
CA GLU A 337 -8.80 -5.75 -1.62
C GLU A 337 -7.72 -4.70 -1.34
N LEU A 338 -8.04 -3.41 -1.48
CA LEU A 338 -7.15 -2.30 -1.16
C LEU A 338 -6.86 -2.22 0.34
N ALA A 339 -7.89 -2.32 1.18
CA ALA A 339 -7.75 -2.32 2.64
C ALA A 339 -6.93 -3.53 3.11
N THR A 340 -7.23 -4.70 2.57
CA THR A 340 -6.46 -5.92 2.81
C THR A 340 -5.01 -5.73 2.36
N ALA A 341 -4.77 -5.22 1.15
CA ALA A 341 -3.42 -4.96 0.65
C ALA A 341 -2.64 -3.93 1.47
N ASN A 342 -3.32 -2.94 2.06
CA ASN A 342 -2.75 -1.97 3.00
C ASN A 342 -2.34 -2.69 4.28
N PHE A 343 -3.26 -3.42 4.92
CA PHE A 343 -2.97 -4.23 6.09
C PHE A 343 -1.79 -5.19 5.86
N MET A 344 -1.73 -5.76 4.65
CA MET A 344 -0.76 -6.76 4.24
C MET A 344 0.62 -6.25 3.85
N ALA A 345 0.84 -4.94 3.92
CA ALA A 345 2.00 -4.34 3.29
C ALA A 345 3.30 -4.47 4.07
N GLN A 346 4.42 -4.52 3.33
CA GLN A 346 5.77 -4.53 3.89
C GLN A 346 6.22 -3.12 4.28
N TYR A 347 5.92 -2.68 5.50
CA TYR A 347 6.28 -1.33 5.95
C TYR A 347 7.79 -1.11 6.14
N GLY A 348 8.56 -2.18 6.39
CA GLY A 348 10.01 -2.12 6.62
C GLY A 348 10.80 -1.61 5.40
N ASN A 349 10.36 -1.94 4.19
CA ASN A 349 11.00 -1.49 2.94
C ASN A 349 10.40 -0.18 2.40
N ALA A 350 9.24 0.25 2.91
CA ALA A 350 8.58 1.51 2.54
C ALA A 350 9.25 2.76 3.16
N ARG A 351 10.26 2.57 4.03
CA ARG A 351 10.99 3.64 4.75
C ARG A 351 11.45 4.84 3.89
N PRO A 352 11.89 4.71 2.63
CA PRO A 352 12.28 5.85 1.81
C PRO A 352 11.13 6.85 1.59
N ASN A 353 9.88 6.37 1.48
CA ASN A 353 8.71 7.22 1.33
C ASN A 353 8.26 7.82 2.68
N PHE A 354 8.48 7.14 3.80
CA PHE A 354 8.14 7.63 5.14
C PHE A 354 8.86 8.93 5.53
N PHE A 355 10.11 9.15 5.07
CA PHE A 355 10.86 10.37 5.37
C PHE A 355 10.27 11.62 4.70
N LEU A 356 9.55 11.48 3.58
CA LEU A 356 8.86 12.59 2.92
C LEU A 356 7.64 13.12 3.73
N PHE A 357 7.25 12.45 4.83
CA PHE A 357 6.09 12.80 5.65
C PHE A 357 6.42 13.29 7.07
N GLN A 358 7.71 13.33 7.44
CA GLN A 358 8.16 13.97 8.70
C GLN A 358 8.09 15.50 8.62
N THR A 359 8.05 16.07 7.41
CA THR A 359 7.75 17.49 7.17
C THR A 359 6.25 17.67 6.91
N GLN A 360 5.73 18.90 7.04
CA GLN A 360 4.37 19.31 6.67
C GLN A 360 4.11 19.10 5.16
N SER A 361 4.08 17.83 4.73
CA SER A 361 3.86 17.43 3.34
C SER A 361 2.38 17.57 3.03
N PRO A 362 2.00 18.14 1.87
CA PRO A 362 0.62 18.47 1.50
C PRO A 362 -0.23 17.25 1.11
N ASN A 363 0.14 16.05 1.58
CA ASN A 363 -0.60 14.83 1.29
C ASN A 363 -0.75 14.05 2.61
N ASP A 364 -1.96 13.98 3.15
CA ASP A 364 -2.31 13.10 4.27
C ASP A 364 -2.41 11.62 3.85
N ALA A 365 -1.84 11.25 2.70
CA ALA A 365 -1.74 9.88 2.22
C ALA A 365 -0.56 9.66 1.26
N ALA A 366 -0.13 8.40 1.15
CA ALA A 366 0.86 7.94 0.18
C ALA A 366 0.33 6.75 -0.62
N TRP A 367 0.78 6.60 -1.86
CA TRP A 367 0.63 5.34 -2.59
C TRP A 367 1.71 4.36 -2.16
N MET A 368 1.35 3.08 -2.10
CA MET A 368 2.25 2.00 -1.76
C MET A 368 1.96 0.79 -2.64
N PHE A 369 2.98 0.29 -3.34
CA PHE A 369 2.84 -0.95 -4.08
C PHE A 369 2.72 -2.11 -3.10
N SER A 370 1.73 -2.96 -3.33
CA SER A 370 1.47 -4.17 -2.54
C SER A 370 1.53 -5.39 -3.45
N PRO A 371 2.53 -6.28 -3.27
CA PRO A 371 2.61 -7.53 -4.04
C PRO A 371 1.37 -8.42 -3.89
N SER A 372 0.68 -8.37 -2.74
CA SER A 372 -0.56 -9.14 -2.51
C SER A 372 -1.74 -8.66 -3.36
N LEU A 373 -1.69 -7.39 -3.78
CA LEU A 373 -2.64 -6.80 -4.71
C LEU A 373 -2.17 -6.90 -6.18
N ASN A 374 -0.89 -7.19 -6.38
CA ASN A 374 -0.18 -6.90 -7.64
C ASN A 374 -0.52 -5.49 -8.17
N GLY A 375 -0.51 -4.50 -7.28
CA GLY A 375 -0.99 -3.15 -7.56
C GLY A 375 -0.73 -2.22 -6.38
N PHE A 376 -1.19 -0.99 -6.48
CA PHE A 376 -1.08 0.00 -5.42
C PHE A 376 -2.28 -0.04 -4.49
N THR A 377 -1.98 -0.04 -3.20
CA THR A 377 -2.89 0.41 -2.15
C THR A 377 -2.44 1.79 -1.66
N PHE A 378 -3.20 2.43 -0.78
CA PHE A 378 -2.81 3.70 -0.17
C PHE A 378 -2.55 3.55 1.32
N LEU A 379 -1.76 4.48 1.85
CA LEU A 379 -1.45 4.64 3.26
C LEU A 379 -1.99 5.98 3.74
N PRO A 380 -3.11 6.01 4.47
CA PRO A 380 -3.58 7.25 5.06
C PRO A 380 -2.71 7.63 6.28
N ARG A 381 -2.56 8.93 6.55
CA ARG A 381 -1.84 9.42 7.73
C ARG A 381 -2.56 9.05 9.03
N HIS A 382 -3.88 9.15 9.02
CA HIS A 382 -4.78 8.88 10.13
C HIS A 382 -5.69 7.69 9.82
N ARG A 383 -6.29 7.09 10.85
CA ARG A 383 -7.24 5.99 10.64
C ARG A 383 -8.32 6.45 9.67
N TYR A 384 -8.62 5.61 8.70
CA TYR A 384 -9.62 5.88 7.70
C TYR A 384 -10.45 4.61 7.44
N ASP A 385 -11.76 4.78 7.36
CA ASP A 385 -12.69 3.73 6.95
C ASP A 385 -13.28 4.14 5.60
N SER A 386 -13.16 3.27 4.59
CA SER A 386 -13.75 3.48 3.27
C SER A 386 -15.26 3.67 3.32
N TYR A 387 -15.84 4.15 2.20
CA TYR A 387 -17.29 4.22 2.06
C TYR A 387 -17.95 2.86 2.37
N TYR A 388 -17.31 1.77 1.92
CA TYR A 388 -17.72 0.38 2.12
C TYR A 388 -17.34 -0.22 3.48
N LYS A 389 -16.83 0.60 4.42
CA LYS A 389 -16.54 0.22 5.82
C LYS A 389 -15.34 -0.71 6.02
N HIS A 390 -14.41 -0.74 5.07
CA HIS A 390 -13.11 -1.38 5.28
C HIS A 390 -12.13 -0.37 5.89
N THR A 391 -11.49 -0.76 7.00
CA THR A 391 -10.49 0.04 7.71
C THR A 391 -9.14 -0.04 7.02
N PHE A 392 -8.45 1.10 6.93
CA PHE A 392 -7.06 1.17 6.50
C PHE A 392 -6.14 1.42 7.70
N VAL A 393 -5.06 0.65 7.78
CA VAL A 393 -4.00 0.84 8.78
C VAL A 393 -3.32 2.18 8.51
N PRO A 394 -3.33 3.11 9.49
CA PRO A 394 -2.78 4.42 9.27
C PRO A 394 -1.27 4.46 9.50
N LEU A 395 -0.62 5.40 8.81
CA LEU A 395 0.81 5.65 8.92
C LEU A 395 1.27 5.86 10.36
N ILE A 396 0.47 6.57 11.16
CA ILE A 396 0.80 6.87 12.56
C ILE A 396 0.85 5.60 13.44
N ALA A 397 0.12 4.54 13.08
CA ALA A 397 0.20 3.27 13.79
C ALA A 397 1.54 2.54 13.52
N LEU A 398 2.26 2.93 12.47
CA LEU A 398 3.51 2.30 12.03
C LEU A 398 4.76 3.07 12.49
N LEU A 399 4.58 4.28 13.02
CA LEU A 399 5.69 5.06 13.56
C LEU A 399 6.09 4.50 14.93
N PRO A 400 7.40 4.34 15.22
CA PRO A 400 7.83 4.03 16.57
C PRO A 400 7.30 5.10 17.53
N PRO A 401 6.92 4.73 18.77
CA PRO A 401 6.49 5.72 19.75
C PRO A 401 7.58 6.79 19.87
N PRO A 402 7.21 8.08 20.00
CA PRO A 402 8.19 9.13 20.17
C PRO A 402 9.10 8.74 21.35
N PRO A 403 10.44 8.88 21.23
CA PRO A 403 11.30 8.66 22.37
C PRO A 403 10.74 9.48 23.53
N PRO A 404 10.71 8.94 24.76
CA PRO A 404 10.26 9.72 25.91
C PRO A 404 11.01 11.04 25.85
N MET A 405 10.28 12.16 25.83
CA MET A 405 10.91 13.47 25.84
C MET A 405 11.88 13.46 27.03
N GLN A 406 13.17 13.30 26.74
CA GLN A 406 14.17 13.67 27.70
C GLN A 406 13.87 15.15 27.91
N MET A 407 13.43 15.49 29.11
CA MET A 407 13.37 16.88 29.56
C MET A 407 14.72 17.46 29.16
N ILE A 408 14.73 18.23 28.07
CA ILE A 408 15.91 19.01 27.73
C ILE A 408 16.05 19.89 28.96
N PRO A 409 17.13 19.76 29.75
CA PRO A 409 17.30 20.61 30.92
C PRO A 409 17.16 22.03 30.39
N ILE A 410 16.20 22.76 30.96
CA ILE A 410 15.93 24.16 30.62
C ILE A 410 17.29 24.84 30.58
N MET A 411 17.76 25.21 29.39
CA MET A 411 18.99 26.00 29.30
C MET A 411 18.76 27.21 30.20
N PRO A 412 19.69 27.51 31.13
CA PRO A 412 19.54 28.70 31.96
C PRO A 412 19.34 29.89 31.02
N PRO A 413 18.43 30.83 31.36
CA PRO A 413 18.16 31.98 30.52
C PRO A 413 19.48 32.67 30.17
N PHE A 414 19.68 32.96 28.89
CA PHE A 414 20.80 33.78 28.45
C PHE A 414 20.81 35.07 29.29
N PRO A 415 21.95 35.45 29.89
CA PRO A 415 22.01 36.69 30.65
C PRO A 415 21.71 37.86 29.71
N ASN A 416 20.76 38.70 30.11
CA ASN A 416 20.41 39.93 29.40
C ASN A 416 21.66 40.78 29.15
N GLY A 417 21.80 41.24 27.91
CA GLY A 417 23.01 41.86 27.36
C GLY A 417 23.34 43.28 27.84
N ASP A 418 23.43 43.51 29.16
CA ASP A 418 23.78 44.83 29.72
C ASP A 418 24.94 44.80 30.73
N GLN A 419 25.82 43.80 30.67
CA GLN A 419 27.12 43.89 31.36
C GLN A 419 28.26 43.76 30.37
N ARG A 420 28.72 44.92 29.90
CA ARG A 420 29.95 45.09 29.12
C ARG A 420 31.14 44.98 30.09
N PRO A 421 32.06 44.00 29.94
CA PRO A 421 33.31 44.00 30.69
C PRO A 421 34.24 45.11 30.16
N PRO A 422 35.11 45.68 31.01
CA PRO A 422 35.98 46.79 30.63
C PRO A 422 37.04 46.34 29.62
N VAL A 423 37.33 47.24 28.67
CA VAL A 423 38.44 47.13 27.73
C VAL A 423 39.76 47.18 28.50
N LEU A 424 40.62 46.17 28.31
CA LEU A 424 42.03 46.20 28.67
C LEU A 424 42.87 45.61 27.54
N SER A 425 43.98 46.29 27.30
CA SER A 425 44.73 46.39 26.05
C SER A 425 45.51 45.15 25.63
N GLU A 426 45.81 45.13 24.34
CA GLU A 426 46.57 44.16 23.53
C GLU A 426 47.75 43.44 24.23
N ARG A 427 47.82 42.13 24.01
CA ARG A 427 49.09 41.44 23.76
C ARG A 427 49.00 40.70 22.42
N THR A 428 49.89 41.09 21.53
CA THR A 428 50.22 40.44 20.27
C THR A 428 50.69 39.00 20.49
N SER A 429 49.97 38.03 19.93
CA SER A 429 50.53 36.72 19.58
C SER A 429 49.86 36.28 18.27
N GLY A 430 50.69 35.95 17.28
CA GLY A 430 50.27 35.67 15.90
C GLY A 430 49.36 34.44 15.77
N PRO A 431 48.77 34.25 14.58
CA PRO A 431 47.87 33.13 14.32
C PRO A 431 48.61 31.78 14.43
N PRO A 432 47.98 30.73 15.00
CA PRO A 432 48.54 29.40 15.00
C PRO A 432 48.60 28.83 13.58
N SER A 433 49.75 28.27 13.22
CA SER A 433 50.01 27.62 11.94
C SER A 433 49.00 26.51 11.64
N ALA A 434 48.54 26.46 10.38
CA ALA A 434 47.69 25.40 9.87
C ALA A 434 48.38 24.01 9.99
N PRO A 435 47.63 22.94 10.28
CA PRO A 435 48.17 21.60 10.25
C PRO A 435 48.56 21.19 8.82
N PRO A 436 49.60 20.38 8.63
CA PRO A 436 50.02 19.93 7.30
C PRO A 436 48.95 19.02 6.67
N PRO A 437 48.83 19.03 5.33
CA PRO A 437 47.89 18.18 4.60
C PRO A 437 48.24 16.70 4.77
N ALA A 438 47.21 15.86 4.92
CA ALA A 438 47.33 14.42 4.99
C ALA A 438 47.93 13.85 3.69
N GLU A 439 48.84 12.87 3.82
CA GLU A 439 49.44 12.18 2.69
C GLU A 439 48.39 11.43 1.84
N PRO A 440 48.51 11.45 0.50
CA PRO A 440 47.63 10.70 -0.37
C PRO A 440 47.89 9.18 -0.25
N PRO A 441 46.85 8.35 -0.40
CA PRO A 441 47.00 6.90 -0.34
C PRO A 441 47.87 6.36 -1.48
N PRO A 442 48.60 5.25 -1.27
CA PRO A 442 49.49 4.68 -2.27
C PRO A 442 48.71 4.20 -3.50
N ALA A 443 49.30 4.42 -4.68
CA ALA A 443 48.74 4.05 -5.97
C ALA A 443 48.51 2.53 -6.07
N ALA A 444 47.37 2.14 -6.64
CA ALA A 444 47.04 0.75 -6.92
C ALA A 444 48.05 0.15 -7.92
N PRO A 445 48.43 -1.13 -7.76
CA PRO A 445 49.35 -1.80 -8.69
C PRO A 445 48.70 -1.97 -10.06
N ALA A 446 49.51 -1.79 -11.11
CA ALA A 446 49.10 -1.92 -12.50
C ALA A 446 48.61 -3.35 -12.81
N PRO A 447 47.60 -3.51 -13.68
CA PRO A 447 47.12 -4.82 -14.09
C PRO A 447 48.18 -5.58 -14.88
N ALA A 448 48.28 -6.89 -14.63
CA ALA A 448 49.18 -7.79 -15.33
C ALA A 448 48.86 -7.87 -16.83
N PRO A 449 49.88 -8.01 -17.70
CA PRO A 449 49.67 -8.16 -19.14
C PRO A 449 48.92 -9.47 -19.47
N PRO A 450 48.10 -9.49 -20.54
CA PRO A 450 47.36 -10.67 -20.93
C PRO A 450 48.28 -11.80 -21.40
N SER A 451 47.94 -13.03 -21.00
CA SER A 451 48.63 -14.26 -21.40
C SER A 451 48.55 -14.46 -22.92
N ALA A 452 49.67 -14.85 -23.53
CA ALA A 452 49.76 -15.18 -24.95
C ALA A 452 48.85 -16.37 -25.31
N PRO A 453 48.25 -16.39 -26.52
CA PRO A 453 47.42 -17.50 -26.98
C PRO A 453 48.25 -18.75 -27.26
N SER A 454 47.74 -19.91 -26.83
CA SER A 454 48.31 -21.23 -27.12
C SER A 454 48.31 -21.54 -28.63
N PRO A 455 49.34 -22.23 -29.15
CA PRO A 455 49.36 -22.61 -30.56
C PRO A 455 48.33 -23.70 -30.87
N GLU A 456 47.69 -23.55 -32.03
CA GLU A 456 46.70 -24.45 -32.61
C GLU A 456 47.36 -25.80 -33.00
N PRO A 457 46.74 -26.95 -32.74
CA PRO A 457 47.30 -28.25 -33.11
C PRO A 457 47.14 -28.49 -34.63
N GLN A 458 48.23 -28.90 -35.27
CA GLN A 458 48.23 -29.50 -36.61
C GLN A 458 47.85 -30.97 -36.55
#